data_AF-A0A497XDK4-F1
#
_entry.id   AF-A0A497XDK4-F1
#
_cell.length_a   1.000
_cell.length_b   1.000
_cell.length_c   1.000
_cell.angle_alpha   90.00
_cell.angle_beta   90.00
_cell.angle_gamma   90.00
#
_symmetry.space_group_name_H-M   'P 1'
#
loop_
_entity.id
_entity.type
_entity.pdbx_description
1 polymer ?
#
loop_
_entity_poly.entity_id
_entity_poly.type
_entity_poly.pdbx_seq_one_letter_code
_entity_poly.pdbx_strand_id
1 'polypeptide(L)'
;MCPAPRNPRFSLRGGLAAGALCATLAAAPAGADYPPLQVLIETGKTVVGETLRYPEQAPARVTAVIVNIAPGSSTDWHRHGTPMFAYLLSGELEVEYAVGRRTTLRAGDALMEAMAVPHIGTNLGREPARVLAVFMGAEGAAKTIPVPPPDTPPASPAATAAPDLVDLAGFEPGFRLDIRYATTNNFMSMAMYPAARALLQRPAAEALQRAHQRLRAQGYGLVVLDAYRAWQVTRTMWDRFPGDRAYLADPLQGSRHNRGAAVDVTLFDLNTDREVEMPSAYDDFSERAHPDYAGGTQAQRDARDRLRAAMEAEGFSVYPNEWWHFDYRDWQAYPVLNQPLVPLVPPVR
;
A
#
# COMPACT_ATOMS: atom_id res chain seq x y z
N MET A 1 28.09 -50.16 6.51
CA MET A 1 27.02 -50.61 7.41
C MET A 1 26.44 -49.39 8.11
N CYS A 2 25.17 -49.09 7.81
CA CYS A 2 24.31 -48.07 8.44
C CYS A 2 23.88 -48.51 9.86
N PRO A 3 23.41 -47.62 10.77
CA PRO A 3 22.12 -46.94 10.58
C PRO A 3 21.98 -45.48 11.07
N ALA A 4 20.95 -44.82 10.54
CA ALA A 4 20.50 -43.45 10.82
C ALA A 4 19.60 -43.32 12.08
N PRO A 5 19.39 -42.11 12.62
CA PRO A 5 18.32 -41.83 13.57
C PRO A 5 17.17 -40.97 12.99
N ARG A 6 16.02 -41.63 12.90
CA ARG A 6 14.61 -41.22 13.18
C ARG A 6 14.18 -39.73 13.19
N ASN A 7 13.22 -39.43 12.31
CA ASN A 7 12.20 -38.37 12.46
C ASN A 7 11.15 -38.73 13.53
N PRO A 8 10.58 -37.74 14.26
CA PRO A 8 9.29 -37.90 14.92
C PRO A 8 8.13 -37.34 14.08
N ARG A 9 7.15 -38.24 13.94
CA ARG A 9 5.77 -38.15 13.45
C ARG A 9 5.02 -36.89 13.90
N PHE A 10 4.29 -36.26 12.97
CA PHE A 10 3.04 -35.56 13.28
C PHE A 10 1.85 -36.32 12.69
N SER A 11 0.81 -36.39 13.53
CA SER A 11 -0.38 -37.22 13.43
C SER A 11 -1.41 -36.64 12.44
N LEU A 12 -1.95 -37.50 11.58
CA LEU A 12 -3.21 -37.29 10.86
C LEU A 12 -4.33 -38.10 11.53
N ARG A 13 -5.49 -37.46 11.77
CA ARG A 13 -6.88 -38.01 11.78
C ARG A 13 -7.79 -36.98 12.45
N GLY A 14 -8.96 -36.59 11.96
CA GLY A 14 -9.77 -36.83 10.76
C GLY A 14 -10.88 -35.74 10.74
N GLY A 15 -11.83 -35.63 9.82
CA GLY A 15 -12.19 -36.36 8.62
C GLY A 15 -13.51 -35.76 8.07
N LEU A 16 -13.73 -35.92 6.75
CA LEU A 16 -14.99 -35.90 5.98
C LEU A 16 -15.76 -34.55 5.90
N ALA A 17 -16.27 -34.10 4.75
CA ALA A 17 -16.89 -34.87 3.68
C ALA A 17 -16.54 -34.36 2.27
N ALA A 18 -16.31 -35.34 1.40
CA ALA A 18 -16.16 -35.19 -0.04
C ALA A 18 -17.53 -35.07 -0.71
N GLY A 19 -17.58 -34.26 -1.77
CA GLY A 19 -18.73 -34.14 -2.66
C GLY A 19 -18.37 -33.41 -3.95
N ALA A 20 -17.24 -33.76 -4.57
CA ALA A 20 -16.95 -33.35 -5.93
C ALA A 20 -17.22 -34.55 -6.85
N LEU A 21 -18.33 -34.47 -7.57
CA LEU A 21 -18.65 -35.39 -8.66
C LEU A 21 -17.58 -35.17 -9.74
N CYS A 22 -16.57 -36.04 -9.78
CA CYS A 22 -15.55 -36.05 -10.81
C CYS A 22 -16.21 -36.51 -12.10
N ALA A 23 -16.62 -35.58 -12.96
CA ALA A 23 -16.98 -35.92 -14.33
C ALA A 23 -15.69 -36.34 -15.02
N THR A 24 -15.52 -37.63 -15.24
CA THR A 24 -14.42 -38.18 -16.02
C THR A 24 -14.53 -37.65 -17.44
N LEU A 25 -13.67 -36.68 -17.81
CA LEU A 25 -13.35 -36.41 -19.19
C LEU A 25 -12.72 -37.69 -19.76
N ALA A 26 -13.51 -38.41 -20.56
CA ALA A 26 -13.00 -39.50 -21.36
C ALA A 26 -11.99 -38.91 -22.34
N ALA A 27 -10.70 -39.03 -22.01
CA ALA A 27 -9.63 -38.79 -22.96
C ALA A 27 -9.87 -39.74 -24.15
N ALA A 28 -10.08 -39.16 -25.34
CA ALA A 28 -10.02 -39.92 -26.57
C ALA A 28 -8.66 -40.64 -26.64
N PRO A 29 -8.58 -41.86 -27.18
CA PRO A 29 -7.32 -42.56 -27.26
C PRO A 29 -6.40 -41.78 -28.21
N ALA A 30 -5.41 -41.10 -27.65
CA ALA A 30 -4.31 -40.59 -28.45
C ALA A 30 -3.61 -41.80 -29.08
N GLY A 31 -3.24 -41.69 -30.36
CA GLY A 31 -2.35 -42.67 -30.99
C GLY A 31 -1.11 -42.87 -30.10
N ALA A 32 -0.62 -44.11 -30.04
CA ALA A 32 0.24 -44.66 -28.99
C ALA A 32 1.57 -43.94 -28.68
N ASP A 33 1.89 -42.83 -29.35
CA ASP A 33 3.12 -42.03 -29.20
C ASP A 33 2.91 -40.57 -28.76
N TYR A 34 1.69 -40.15 -28.39
CA TYR A 34 1.46 -38.77 -27.95
C TYR A 34 1.78 -38.59 -26.46
N PRO A 35 2.62 -37.59 -26.06
CA PRO A 35 2.90 -37.34 -24.66
C PRO A 35 1.62 -36.92 -23.90
N PRO A 36 1.54 -37.19 -22.59
CA PRO A 36 0.39 -36.76 -21.79
C PRO A 36 0.14 -35.25 -21.89
N LEU A 37 -1.14 -34.86 -22.00
CA LEU A 37 -1.53 -33.46 -22.02
C LEU A 37 -1.22 -32.80 -20.68
N GLN A 38 -0.55 -31.64 -20.73
CA GLN A 38 -0.42 -30.77 -19.57
C GLN A 38 -1.64 -29.83 -19.51
N VAL A 39 -2.52 -30.05 -18.54
CA VAL A 39 -3.63 -29.14 -18.27
C VAL A 39 -3.08 -27.94 -17.49
N LEU A 40 -3.17 -26.74 -18.07
CA LEU A 40 -2.74 -25.51 -17.40
C LEU A 40 -3.81 -24.98 -16.44
N ILE A 41 -5.08 -25.02 -16.83
CA ILE A 41 -6.22 -24.63 -16.00
C ILE A 41 -7.51 -25.30 -16.51
N GLU A 42 -8.39 -25.70 -15.58
CA GLU A 42 -9.75 -26.16 -15.86
C GLU A 42 -10.67 -25.61 -14.76
N THR A 43 -11.56 -24.68 -15.10
CA THR A 43 -12.40 -23.97 -14.11
C THR A 43 -13.61 -23.30 -14.75
N GLY A 44 -14.71 -23.18 -13.99
CA GLY A 44 -15.84 -22.31 -14.29
C GLY A 44 -15.80 -20.97 -13.55
N LYS A 45 -14.68 -20.66 -12.90
CA LYS A 45 -14.49 -19.54 -11.97
C LYS A 45 -13.24 -18.72 -12.29
N THR A 46 -13.30 -17.41 -12.07
CA THR A 46 -12.11 -16.54 -12.07
C THR A 46 -11.27 -16.76 -10.82
N VAL A 47 -10.06 -16.22 -10.82
CA VAL A 47 -9.12 -16.21 -9.68
C VAL A 47 -9.75 -15.62 -8.42
N VAL A 48 -10.68 -14.67 -8.56
CA VAL A 48 -11.46 -14.06 -7.46
C VAL A 48 -12.83 -14.71 -7.22
N GLY A 49 -13.16 -15.80 -7.91
CA GLY A 49 -14.36 -16.61 -7.66
C GLY A 49 -15.62 -16.20 -8.42
N GLU A 50 -15.53 -15.27 -9.37
CA GLU A 50 -16.66 -14.92 -10.25
C GLU A 50 -16.97 -16.11 -11.18
N THR A 51 -18.26 -16.38 -11.43
CA THR A 51 -18.64 -17.36 -12.45
C THR A 51 -18.33 -16.82 -13.84
N LEU A 52 -17.63 -17.59 -14.66
CA LEU A 52 -17.35 -17.22 -16.04
C LEU A 52 -18.66 -17.09 -16.83
N ARG A 53 -18.81 -15.96 -17.53
CA ARG A 53 -19.95 -15.69 -18.40
C ARG A 53 -19.44 -15.24 -19.76
N TYR A 54 -19.76 -16.00 -20.78
CA TYR A 54 -19.44 -15.62 -22.15
C TYR A 54 -20.48 -14.60 -22.66
N PRO A 55 -20.08 -13.64 -23.50
CA PRO A 55 -21.03 -12.74 -24.14
C PRO A 55 -21.95 -13.52 -25.10
N GLU A 56 -23.26 -13.33 -24.98
CA GLU A 56 -24.28 -14.06 -25.76
C GLU A 56 -24.91 -13.22 -26.90
N GLN A 57 -24.70 -11.90 -26.89
CA GLN A 57 -25.48 -10.94 -27.69
C GLN A 57 -24.83 -10.60 -29.05
N ALA A 58 -23.67 -11.17 -29.37
CA ALA A 58 -22.95 -10.93 -30.62
C ALA A 58 -22.12 -12.16 -30.99
N PRO A 59 -21.69 -12.30 -32.27
CA PRO A 59 -20.84 -13.40 -32.70
C PRO A 59 -19.58 -13.53 -31.84
N ALA A 60 -19.27 -14.75 -31.42
CA ALA A 60 -18.10 -15.03 -30.59
C ALA A 60 -16.80 -14.60 -31.29
N ARG A 61 -15.87 -14.03 -30.52
CA ARG A 61 -14.58 -13.58 -30.99
C ARG A 61 -13.51 -13.80 -29.93
N VAL A 62 -12.52 -14.63 -30.26
CA VAL A 62 -11.33 -14.83 -29.42
C VAL A 62 -10.23 -13.87 -29.87
N THR A 63 -9.58 -13.20 -28.91
CA THR A 63 -8.41 -12.35 -29.17
C THR A 63 -7.27 -12.79 -28.27
N ALA A 64 -6.11 -13.12 -28.84
CA ALA A 64 -4.90 -13.44 -28.09
C ALA A 64 -3.86 -12.34 -28.31
N VAL A 65 -3.25 -11.84 -27.24
CA VAL A 65 -2.21 -10.80 -27.28
C VAL A 65 -1.11 -11.12 -26.26
N ILE A 66 0.09 -10.61 -26.52
CA ILE A 66 1.17 -10.58 -25.52
C ILE A 66 1.21 -9.18 -24.92
N VAL A 67 0.88 -9.08 -23.63
CA VAL A 67 1.05 -7.86 -22.85
C VAL A 67 2.47 -7.84 -22.29
N ASN A 68 3.23 -6.79 -22.58
CA ASN A 68 4.58 -6.60 -22.04
C ASN A 68 4.54 -5.50 -20.99
N ILE A 69 4.97 -5.81 -19.77
CA ILE A 69 5.00 -4.87 -18.64
C ILE A 69 6.46 -4.72 -18.21
N ALA A 70 7.00 -3.51 -18.36
CA ALA A 70 8.37 -3.22 -17.97
C ALA A 70 8.57 -3.34 -16.45
N PRO A 71 9.79 -3.64 -15.97
CA PRO A 71 10.11 -3.60 -14.54
C PRO A 71 9.64 -2.32 -13.87
N GLY A 72 9.01 -2.44 -12.69
CA GLY A 72 8.46 -1.31 -11.92
C GLY A 72 7.22 -0.64 -12.52
N SER A 73 6.71 -1.12 -13.66
CA SER A 73 5.52 -0.57 -14.31
C SER A 73 4.24 -1.34 -13.98
N SER A 74 3.10 -0.70 -14.18
CA SER A 74 1.76 -1.28 -13.96
C SER A 74 0.83 -1.08 -15.16
N THR A 75 -0.26 -1.85 -15.22
CA THR A 75 -1.26 -1.84 -16.31
C THR A 75 -2.39 -0.80 -16.18
N ASP A 76 -2.34 0.05 -15.15
CA ASP A 76 -3.45 0.84 -14.61
C ASP A 76 -4.64 -0.01 -14.09
N TRP A 77 -5.49 0.61 -13.28
CA TRP A 77 -6.71 -0.03 -12.79
C TRP A 77 -7.69 -0.26 -13.93
N HIS A 78 -8.12 -1.51 -14.08
CA HIS A 78 -9.06 -1.92 -15.12
C HIS A 78 -9.91 -3.10 -14.67
N ARG A 79 -10.90 -3.44 -15.50
CA ARG A 79 -11.70 -4.67 -15.40
C ARG A 79 -11.91 -5.26 -16.80
N HIS A 80 -12.43 -6.48 -16.87
CA HIS A 80 -12.67 -7.17 -18.13
C HIS A 80 -14.16 -7.38 -18.41
N GLY A 81 -14.60 -6.98 -19.61
CA GLY A 81 -15.98 -7.21 -20.07
C GLY A 81 -16.23 -8.63 -20.59
N THR A 82 -15.19 -9.45 -20.68
CA THR A 82 -15.20 -10.81 -21.25
C THR A 82 -14.24 -11.70 -20.45
N PRO A 83 -14.49 -13.03 -20.35
CA PRO A 83 -13.53 -13.96 -19.75
C PRO A 83 -12.14 -13.82 -20.38
N MET A 84 -11.09 -13.75 -19.55
CA MET A 84 -9.71 -13.59 -19.99
C MET A 84 -8.81 -14.63 -19.32
N PHE A 85 -8.22 -15.51 -20.13
CA PHE A 85 -7.18 -16.44 -19.68
C PHE A 85 -5.83 -15.72 -19.75
N ALA A 86 -5.05 -15.80 -18.67
CA ALA A 86 -3.70 -15.27 -18.61
C ALA A 86 -2.70 -16.40 -18.39
N TYR A 87 -1.59 -16.36 -19.13
CA TYR A 87 -0.43 -17.23 -18.92
C TYR A 87 0.85 -16.40 -18.91
N LEU A 88 1.64 -16.48 -17.84
CA LEU A 88 2.87 -15.70 -17.74
C LEU A 88 4.01 -16.43 -18.45
N LEU A 89 4.50 -15.85 -19.55
CA LEU A 89 5.58 -16.40 -20.38
C LEU A 89 6.96 -16.16 -19.76
N SER A 90 7.16 -15.01 -19.12
CA SER A 90 8.42 -14.62 -18.47
C SER A 90 8.18 -13.54 -17.40
N GLY A 91 9.14 -13.39 -16.49
CA GLY A 91 9.11 -12.37 -15.44
C GLY A 91 8.23 -12.76 -14.23
N GLU A 92 7.86 -11.75 -13.45
CA GLU A 92 6.98 -11.86 -12.29
C GLU A 92 5.92 -10.75 -12.35
N LEU A 93 4.69 -11.06 -11.98
CA LEU A 93 3.58 -10.11 -11.98
C LEU A 93 2.78 -10.25 -10.70
N GLU A 94 2.64 -9.17 -9.94
CA GLU A 94 1.65 -9.08 -8.88
C GLU A 94 0.35 -8.51 -9.47
N VAL A 95 -0.78 -9.13 -9.17
CA VAL A 95 -2.11 -8.61 -9.48
C VAL A 95 -2.81 -8.31 -8.17
N GLU A 96 -3.18 -7.05 -7.97
CA GLU A 96 -3.99 -6.59 -6.84
C GLU A 96 -5.44 -6.40 -7.30
N TYR A 97 -6.38 -6.92 -6.51
CA TYR A 97 -7.81 -6.84 -6.76
C TYR A 97 -8.48 -5.93 -5.74
N ALA A 98 -9.45 -5.13 -6.19
CA ALA A 98 -10.18 -4.17 -5.34
C ALA A 98 -10.94 -4.82 -4.16
N VAL A 99 -11.11 -6.15 -4.17
CA VAL A 99 -11.65 -6.94 -3.05
C VAL A 99 -10.63 -7.20 -1.93
N GLY A 100 -9.47 -6.55 -1.96
CA GLY A 100 -8.44 -6.68 -0.93
C GLY A 100 -7.60 -7.96 -1.04
N ARG A 101 -7.48 -8.52 -2.25
CA ARG A 101 -6.67 -9.71 -2.53
C ARG A 101 -5.49 -9.37 -3.43
N ARG A 102 -4.38 -10.07 -3.26
CA ARG A 102 -3.25 -10.10 -4.21
C ARG A 102 -2.98 -11.51 -4.71
N THR A 103 -2.39 -11.61 -5.89
CA THR A 103 -1.88 -12.87 -6.43
C THR A 103 -0.59 -12.58 -7.19
N THR A 104 0.43 -13.38 -6.96
CA THR A 104 1.71 -13.28 -7.67
C THR A 104 1.77 -14.40 -8.70
N LEU A 105 2.07 -14.04 -9.94
CA LEU A 105 2.32 -14.94 -11.04
C LEU A 105 3.82 -14.94 -11.37
N ARG A 106 4.35 -16.13 -11.66
CA ARG A 106 5.70 -16.39 -12.16
C ARG A 106 5.60 -17.08 -13.52
N ALA A 107 6.70 -17.07 -14.26
CA ALA A 107 6.76 -17.73 -15.56
C ALA A 107 6.26 -19.19 -15.46
N GLY A 108 5.30 -19.55 -16.31
CA GLY A 108 4.63 -20.86 -16.28
C GLY A 108 3.26 -20.87 -15.59
N ASP A 109 2.94 -19.85 -14.79
CA ASP A 109 1.66 -19.77 -14.11
C ASP A 109 0.53 -19.34 -15.05
N ALA A 110 -0.67 -19.86 -14.78
CA ALA A 110 -1.88 -19.58 -15.53
C ALA A 110 -3.04 -19.22 -14.59
N LEU A 111 -3.90 -18.29 -15.00
CA LEU A 111 -5.15 -17.99 -14.28
C LEU A 111 -6.30 -17.65 -15.24
N MET A 112 -7.52 -17.75 -14.72
CA MET A 112 -8.68 -17.05 -15.28
C MET A 112 -8.85 -15.73 -14.55
N GLU A 113 -8.67 -14.62 -15.25
CA GLU A 113 -8.62 -13.30 -14.66
C GLU A 113 -10.00 -12.82 -14.20
N ALA A 114 -10.00 -11.94 -13.21
CA ALA A 114 -11.17 -11.23 -12.75
C ALA A 114 -11.90 -10.53 -13.92
N MET A 115 -13.24 -10.63 -13.91
CA MET A 115 -14.08 -9.99 -14.89
C MET A 115 -14.55 -8.63 -14.40
N ALA A 116 -15.56 -8.60 -13.52
CA ALA A 116 -16.17 -7.37 -13.05
C ALA A 116 -15.37 -6.69 -11.93
N VAL A 117 -14.53 -7.45 -11.21
CA VAL A 117 -13.69 -6.92 -10.13
C VAL A 117 -12.53 -6.10 -10.70
N PRO A 118 -12.43 -4.79 -10.37
CA PRO A 118 -11.28 -3.98 -10.72
C PRO A 118 -9.98 -4.55 -10.18
N HIS A 119 -8.93 -4.49 -10.99
CA HIS A 119 -7.60 -4.95 -10.64
C HIS A 119 -6.51 -4.16 -11.35
N ILE A 120 -5.29 -4.26 -10.82
CA ILE A 120 -4.07 -3.67 -11.36
C ILE A 120 -2.96 -4.72 -11.34
N GLY A 121 -2.23 -4.85 -12.45
CA GLY A 121 -1.06 -5.72 -12.55
C GLY A 121 0.22 -4.90 -12.48
N THR A 122 1.12 -5.20 -11.55
CA THR A 122 2.42 -4.55 -11.37
C THR A 122 3.56 -5.55 -11.53
N ASN A 123 4.52 -5.23 -12.40
CA ASN A 123 5.75 -6.01 -12.50
C ASN A 123 6.74 -5.57 -11.41
N LEU A 124 6.82 -6.34 -10.34
CA LEU A 124 7.77 -6.14 -9.24
C LEU A 124 9.15 -6.78 -9.50
N GLY A 125 9.29 -7.50 -10.62
CA GLY A 125 10.53 -8.14 -11.03
C GLY A 125 11.53 -7.18 -11.67
N ARG A 126 12.73 -7.70 -11.95
CA ARG A 126 13.82 -6.98 -12.64
C ARG A 126 13.83 -7.16 -14.15
N GLU A 127 12.99 -8.05 -14.67
CA GLU A 127 12.88 -8.37 -16.09
C GLU A 127 11.44 -8.10 -16.59
N PRO A 128 11.23 -7.86 -17.89
CA PRO A 128 9.89 -7.67 -18.43
C PRO A 128 8.96 -8.86 -18.17
N ALA A 129 7.80 -8.58 -17.57
CA ALA A 129 6.72 -9.53 -17.43
C ALA A 129 5.98 -9.62 -18.76
N ARG A 130 5.88 -10.83 -19.32
CA ARG A 130 5.22 -11.09 -20.62
C ARG A 130 4.03 -12.00 -20.39
N VAL A 131 2.82 -11.46 -20.54
CA VAL A 131 1.57 -12.21 -20.32
C VAL A 131 0.96 -12.55 -21.67
N LEU A 132 0.76 -13.84 -21.96
CA LEU A 132 -0.18 -14.25 -23.00
C LEU A 132 -1.61 -14.10 -22.45
N ALA A 133 -2.32 -13.11 -22.95
CA ALA A 133 -3.70 -12.80 -22.60
C ALA A 133 -4.64 -13.26 -23.71
N VAL A 134 -5.57 -14.17 -23.40
CA VAL A 134 -6.57 -14.70 -24.33
C VAL A 134 -7.97 -14.29 -23.85
N PHE A 135 -8.57 -13.35 -24.57
CA PHE A 135 -9.91 -12.86 -24.34
C PHE A 135 -10.93 -13.70 -25.11
N MET A 136 -11.87 -14.30 -24.40
CA MET A 136 -12.95 -15.10 -24.95
C MET A 136 -14.22 -14.25 -25.00
N GLY A 137 -14.29 -13.37 -26.01
CA GLY A 137 -15.31 -12.33 -26.12
C GLY A 137 -16.28 -12.55 -27.27
N ALA A 138 -16.90 -11.43 -27.67
CA ALA A 138 -17.73 -11.32 -28.86
C ALA A 138 -17.33 -10.06 -29.66
N GLU A 139 -17.77 -9.97 -30.90
CA GLU A 139 -17.55 -8.80 -31.74
C GLU A 139 -18.07 -7.51 -31.06
N GLY A 140 -17.24 -6.45 -31.07
CA GLY A 140 -17.56 -5.18 -30.40
C GLY A 140 -17.43 -5.17 -28.87
N ALA A 141 -17.21 -6.31 -28.21
CA ALA A 141 -17.07 -6.36 -26.75
C ALA A 141 -15.76 -5.72 -26.27
N ALA A 142 -15.85 -4.90 -25.22
CA ALA A 142 -14.70 -4.32 -24.56
C ALA A 142 -13.92 -5.39 -23.77
N LYS A 143 -12.68 -5.66 -24.20
CA LYS A 143 -11.76 -6.61 -23.57
C LYS A 143 -11.26 -6.10 -22.22
N THR A 144 -10.86 -4.84 -22.19
CA THR A 144 -10.34 -4.14 -21.02
C THR A 144 -11.06 -2.80 -20.90
N ILE A 145 -11.57 -2.51 -19.72
CA ILE A 145 -12.31 -1.30 -19.41
C ILE A 145 -11.54 -0.58 -18.30
N PRO A 146 -10.93 0.59 -18.58
CA PRO A 146 -10.28 1.40 -17.55
C PRO A 146 -11.28 1.81 -16.47
N VAL A 147 -10.84 1.79 -15.22
CA VAL A 147 -11.64 2.23 -14.07
C VAL A 147 -10.75 3.05 -13.12
N PRO A 148 -11.32 3.96 -12.33
CA PRO A 148 -10.54 4.63 -11.29
C PRO A 148 -10.02 3.61 -10.25
N PRO A 149 -8.92 3.93 -9.54
CA PRO A 149 -8.50 3.17 -8.38
C PRO A 149 -9.62 3.09 -7.32
N PRO A 150 -9.63 2.06 -6.47
CA PRO A 150 -10.56 1.99 -5.34
C PRO A 150 -10.49 3.26 -4.49
N ASP A 151 -11.65 3.75 -4.08
CA ASP A 151 -11.83 4.97 -3.27
C ASP A 151 -12.22 4.68 -1.81
N THR A 152 -12.41 3.40 -1.51
CA THR A 152 -12.86 2.94 -0.20
C THR A 152 -11.66 2.40 0.60
N PRO A 153 -11.37 2.95 1.79
CA PRO A 153 -10.29 2.47 2.63
C PRO A 153 -10.57 1.04 3.14
N PRO A 154 -9.53 0.28 3.53
CA PRO A 154 -9.71 -1.04 4.13
C PRO A 154 -10.51 -0.95 5.43
N ALA A 155 -11.29 -2.00 5.69
CA ALA A 155 -12.04 -2.11 6.93
C ALA A 155 -11.09 -2.09 8.15
N SER A 156 -11.50 -1.41 9.21
CA SER A 156 -10.76 -1.35 10.48
C SER A 156 -11.57 -2.01 11.60
N PRO A 157 -11.69 -3.36 11.62
CA PRO A 157 -12.55 -4.06 12.58
C PRO A 157 -12.11 -3.89 14.04
N ALA A 158 -10.84 -3.54 14.28
CA ALA A 158 -10.31 -3.25 15.62
C ALA A 158 -10.57 -1.81 16.10
N ALA A 159 -11.12 -0.94 15.26
CA ALA A 159 -11.38 0.45 15.63
C ALA A 159 -12.55 0.54 16.62
N THR A 160 -12.33 1.25 17.72
CA THR A 160 -13.28 1.44 18.82
C THR A 160 -13.57 2.90 19.13
N ALA A 161 -12.70 3.82 18.68
CA ALA A 161 -12.83 5.25 18.91
C ALA A 161 -13.51 5.95 17.72
N ALA A 162 -14.36 6.93 18.01
CA ALA A 162 -14.87 7.85 17.01
C ALA A 162 -13.76 8.84 16.58
N PRO A 163 -13.54 9.07 15.28
CA PRO A 163 -12.59 10.08 14.81
C PRO A 163 -12.96 11.50 15.25
N ASP A 164 -11.96 12.27 15.69
CA ASP A 164 -12.04 13.68 16.04
C ASP A 164 -10.75 14.38 15.57
N LEU A 165 -10.67 14.63 14.27
CA LEU A 165 -9.55 15.32 13.64
C LEU A 165 -9.62 16.81 13.92
N VAL A 166 -8.56 17.35 14.53
CA VAL A 166 -8.39 18.78 14.81
C VAL A 166 -7.23 19.35 14.03
N ASP A 167 -7.35 20.62 13.63
CA ASP A 167 -6.31 21.33 12.90
C ASP A 167 -5.25 21.87 13.85
N LEU A 168 -3.99 21.53 13.60
CA LEU A 168 -2.85 21.98 14.40
C LEU A 168 -2.64 23.50 14.29
N ALA A 169 -3.13 24.15 13.23
CA ALA A 169 -3.06 25.60 13.07
C ALA A 169 -3.80 26.39 14.18
N GLY A 170 -4.70 25.74 14.93
CA GLY A 170 -5.45 26.36 16.03
C GLY A 170 -4.79 26.29 17.41
N PHE A 171 -3.59 25.71 17.53
CA PHE A 171 -2.92 25.48 18.83
C PHE A 171 -1.93 26.61 19.18
N GLU A 172 -1.73 26.87 20.47
CA GLU A 172 -0.81 27.91 20.97
C GLU A 172 0.11 27.41 22.11
N PRO A 173 1.43 27.73 22.13
CA PRO A 173 2.17 28.39 21.04
C PRO A 173 2.11 27.57 19.74
N GLY A 174 1.93 28.24 18.61
CA GLY A 174 1.71 27.62 17.31
C GLY A 174 2.88 26.80 16.77
N PHE A 175 2.53 25.78 15.99
CA PHE A 175 3.47 24.96 15.23
C PHE A 175 3.93 25.65 13.94
N ARG A 176 5.17 25.39 13.50
CA ARG A 176 5.57 25.70 12.12
C ARG A 176 5.06 24.58 11.22
N LEU A 177 4.36 24.92 10.15
CA LEU A 177 3.90 23.94 9.15
C LEU A 177 4.76 24.04 7.90
N ASP A 178 5.33 22.92 7.48
CA ASP A 178 6.00 22.74 6.20
C ASP A 178 5.51 21.42 5.59
N ILE A 179 4.22 21.39 5.22
CA ILE A 179 3.53 20.17 4.79
C ILE A 179 4.05 19.75 3.42
N ARG A 180 5.04 18.84 3.42
CA ARG A 180 5.86 18.49 2.25
C ARG A 180 5.03 17.93 1.10
N TYR A 181 4.01 17.12 1.41
CA TYR A 181 3.12 16.55 0.42
C TYR A 181 2.09 17.54 -0.16
N ALA A 182 1.99 18.78 0.34
CA ALA A 182 1.25 19.87 -0.32
C ALA A 182 2.09 20.62 -1.36
N THR A 183 3.35 20.23 -1.55
CA THR A 183 4.31 20.86 -2.49
C THR A 183 4.93 19.80 -3.40
N THR A 184 5.87 20.17 -4.27
CA THR A 184 6.71 19.21 -5.03
C THR A 184 7.94 18.74 -4.25
N ASN A 185 8.18 19.25 -3.04
CA ASN A 185 9.32 18.90 -2.18
C ASN A 185 9.01 17.64 -1.35
N ASN A 186 8.89 16.50 -2.04
CA ASN A 186 8.68 15.18 -1.44
C ASN A 186 9.16 14.08 -2.39
N PHE A 187 9.24 12.84 -1.94
CA PHE A 187 9.76 11.74 -2.77
C PHE A 187 8.96 11.45 -4.06
N MET A 188 7.69 11.85 -4.12
CA MET A 188 6.87 11.72 -5.34
C MET A 188 7.11 12.87 -6.34
N SER A 189 7.82 13.92 -5.95
CA SER A 189 8.08 15.13 -6.76
C SER A 189 6.82 15.81 -7.30
N MET A 190 5.68 15.61 -6.65
CA MET A 190 4.39 16.17 -7.03
C MET A 190 3.57 16.54 -5.79
N ALA A 191 2.72 17.56 -5.92
CA ALA A 191 1.78 17.91 -4.87
C ALA A 191 0.70 16.82 -4.78
N MET A 192 0.60 16.20 -3.60
CA MET A 192 -0.35 15.12 -3.30
C MET A 192 -1.53 15.64 -2.48
N TYR A 193 -1.34 16.72 -1.72
CA TYR A 193 -2.38 17.37 -0.93
C TYR A 193 -2.88 18.63 -1.61
N PRO A 194 -4.19 18.89 -1.58
CA PRO A 194 -4.74 20.14 -2.14
C PRO A 194 -4.55 21.35 -1.21
N ALA A 195 -4.14 21.14 0.04
CA ALA A 195 -3.84 22.22 1.01
C ALA A 195 -2.74 21.80 2.00
N ALA A 196 -1.91 22.77 2.42
CA ALA A 196 -0.89 22.59 3.44
C ALA A 196 -1.50 22.66 4.86
N ARG A 197 -2.31 21.66 5.21
CA ARG A 197 -2.96 21.52 6.52
C ARG A 197 -2.39 20.32 7.27
N ALA A 198 -2.32 20.43 8.59
CA ALA A 198 -1.97 19.32 9.47
C ALA A 198 -3.13 19.05 10.42
N LEU A 199 -3.73 17.86 10.28
CA LEU A 199 -4.76 17.38 11.21
C LEU A 199 -4.21 16.22 12.03
N LEU A 200 -4.60 16.10 13.28
CA LEU A 200 -4.39 14.92 14.11
C LEU A 200 -5.66 14.61 14.90
N GLN A 201 -5.79 13.37 15.37
CA GLN A 201 -6.79 13.05 16.40
C GLN A 201 -6.53 13.95 17.61
N ARG A 202 -7.59 14.51 18.21
CA ARG A 202 -7.46 15.47 19.31
C ARG A 202 -6.48 15.04 20.42
N PRO A 203 -6.51 13.80 20.95
CA PRO A 203 -5.54 13.39 21.97
C PRO A 203 -4.09 13.41 21.50
N ALA A 204 -3.84 13.08 20.22
CA ALA A 204 -2.52 13.16 19.62
C ALA A 204 -2.09 14.62 19.40
N ALA A 205 -2.99 15.50 18.97
CA ALA A 205 -2.71 16.93 18.82
C ALA A 205 -2.33 17.60 20.16
N GLU A 206 -3.09 17.29 21.22
CA GLU A 206 -2.81 17.79 22.56
C GLU A 206 -1.50 17.23 23.13
N ALA A 207 -1.18 15.96 22.84
CA ALA A 207 0.11 15.38 23.20
C ALA A 207 1.28 16.04 22.46
N LEU A 208 1.12 16.28 21.15
CA LEU A 208 2.10 16.99 20.35
C LEU A 208 2.34 18.40 20.89
N GLN A 209 1.29 19.08 21.36
CA GLN A 209 1.41 20.40 21.97
C GLN A 209 2.25 20.39 23.24
N ARG A 210 2.11 19.37 24.09
CA ARG A 210 2.94 19.21 25.29
C ARG A 210 4.40 18.91 24.93
N ALA A 211 4.65 18.09 23.91
CA ALA A 211 5.99 17.82 23.40
C ALA A 211 6.63 19.10 22.84
N HIS A 212 5.86 19.90 22.09
CA HIS A 212 6.27 21.19 21.59
C HIS A 212 6.66 22.15 22.71
N GLN A 213 5.83 22.29 23.75
CA GLN A 213 6.12 23.15 24.90
C GLN A 213 7.41 22.72 25.63
N ARG A 214 7.64 21.40 25.78
CA ARG A 214 8.89 20.87 26.36
C ARG A 214 10.12 21.22 25.53
N LEU A 215 10.03 21.15 24.20
CA LEU A 215 11.12 21.53 23.30
C LEU A 215 11.36 23.05 23.33
N ARG A 216 10.28 23.85 23.43
CA ARG A 216 10.39 25.31 23.52
C ARG A 216 11.14 25.76 24.76
N ALA A 217 10.92 25.09 25.89
CA ALA A 217 11.70 25.33 27.11
C ALA A 217 13.21 25.04 26.94
N GLN A 218 13.59 24.31 25.89
CA GLN A 218 14.97 23.97 25.54
C GLN A 218 15.51 24.81 24.36
N GLY A 219 14.76 25.81 23.89
CA GLY A 219 15.18 26.66 22.76
C GLY A 219 14.78 26.13 21.38
N TYR A 220 13.90 25.12 21.29
CA TYR A 220 13.48 24.54 20.02
C TYR A 220 11.96 24.59 19.80
N GLY A 221 11.52 24.73 18.55
CA GLY A 221 10.13 24.49 18.16
C GLY A 221 10.01 23.29 17.23
N LEU A 222 8.77 22.84 16.99
CA LEU A 222 8.47 21.76 16.05
C LEU A 222 8.08 22.33 14.69
N VAL A 223 8.61 21.72 13.63
CA VAL A 223 8.13 21.85 12.26
C VAL A 223 7.37 20.57 11.92
N VAL A 224 6.10 20.70 11.54
CA VAL A 224 5.26 19.58 11.09
C VAL A 224 5.43 19.41 9.59
N LEU A 225 5.91 18.24 9.17
CA LEU A 225 6.23 17.87 7.80
C LEU A 225 5.09 17.07 7.14
N ASP A 226 4.44 16.21 7.92
CA ASP A 226 3.20 15.52 7.57
C ASP A 226 2.40 15.16 8.84
N ALA A 227 1.09 14.94 8.69
CA ALA A 227 0.19 14.54 9.78
C ALA A 227 -0.90 13.62 9.21
N TYR A 228 -2.17 13.92 9.39
CA TYR A 228 -3.24 13.17 8.73
C TYR A 228 -3.07 13.14 7.20
N ARG A 229 -3.01 11.92 6.65
CA ARG A 229 -2.95 11.65 5.21
C ARG A 229 -4.21 10.91 4.79
N ALA A 230 -5.03 11.47 3.90
CA ALA A 230 -6.18 10.73 3.37
C ALA A 230 -5.73 9.40 2.73
N TRP A 231 -6.44 8.30 2.98
CA TRP A 231 -6.07 6.99 2.47
C TRP A 231 -5.86 6.96 0.94
N GLN A 232 -6.64 7.73 0.18
CA GLN A 232 -6.48 7.85 -1.27
C GLN A 232 -5.08 8.34 -1.67
N VAL A 233 -4.43 9.16 -0.85
CA VAL A 233 -3.06 9.61 -1.11
C VAL A 233 -2.08 8.47 -0.93
N THR A 234 -2.21 7.66 0.14
CA THR A 234 -1.40 6.44 0.32
C THR A 234 -1.60 5.46 -0.83
N ARG A 235 -2.85 5.26 -1.29
CA ARG A 235 -3.16 4.47 -2.49
C ARG A 235 -2.46 5.03 -3.74
N THR A 236 -2.54 6.34 -3.94
CA THR A 236 -1.91 6.99 -5.10
C THR A 236 -0.38 6.86 -5.06
N MET A 237 0.24 7.00 -3.87
CA MET A 237 1.67 6.76 -3.68
C MET A 237 2.03 5.32 -4.07
N TRP A 238 1.30 4.33 -3.54
CA TRP A 238 1.53 2.92 -3.82
C TRP A 238 1.43 2.56 -5.32
N ASP A 239 0.36 3.03 -5.96
CA ASP A 239 0.06 2.69 -7.35
C ASP A 239 1.05 3.36 -8.32
N ARG A 240 1.58 4.55 -7.97
CA ARG A 240 2.48 5.32 -8.84
C ARG A 240 3.97 5.16 -8.55
N PHE A 241 4.34 4.65 -7.37
CA PHE A 241 5.75 4.56 -6.99
C PHE A 241 6.45 3.43 -7.76
N PRO A 242 7.46 3.74 -8.59
CA PRO A 242 8.15 2.75 -9.40
C PRO A 242 9.27 2.00 -8.65
N GLY A 243 9.59 2.44 -7.42
CA GLY A 243 10.67 1.91 -6.60
C GLY A 243 10.24 0.81 -5.63
N ASP A 244 11.15 0.46 -4.72
CA ASP A 244 10.88 -0.53 -3.68
C ASP A 244 9.81 -0.03 -2.70
N ARG A 245 8.66 -0.70 -2.69
CA ARG A 245 7.52 -0.37 -1.84
C ARG A 245 7.75 -0.71 -0.36
N ALA A 246 8.93 -1.23 0.04
CA ALA A 246 9.27 -1.52 1.43
C ALA A 246 9.14 -0.33 2.39
N TYR A 247 9.29 0.90 1.87
CA TYR A 247 9.13 2.15 2.63
C TYR A 247 7.74 2.76 2.50
N LEU A 248 6.81 2.13 1.77
CA LEU A 248 5.44 2.60 1.64
C LEU A 248 4.49 1.77 2.49
N ALA A 249 3.57 2.46 3.15
CA ALA A 249 2.47 1.79 3.82
C ALA A 249 1.57 1.08 2.79
N ASP A 250 1.36 -0.22 2.99
CA ASP A 250 0.45 -1.02 2.18
C ASP A 250 -1.00 -0.48 2.31
N PRO A 251 -1.61 0.00 1.22
CA PRO A 251 -2.97 0.55 1.28
C PRO A 251 -4.03 -0.46 1.70
N LEU A 252 -3.78 -1.78 1.60
CA LEU A 252 -4.71 -2.81 2.09
C LEU A 252 -4.71 -2.91 3.61
N GLN A 253 -3.66 -2.43 4.28
CA GLN A 253 -3.56 -2.33 5.74
C GLN A 253 -3.86 -0.91 6.23
N GLY A 254 -3.63 0.08 5.36
CA GLY A 254 -3.65 1.50 5.68
C GLY A 254 -2.40 1.94 6.44
N SER A 255 -2.27 3.26 6.60
CA SER A 255 -1.20 3.91 7.35
C SER A 255 -1.73 4.48 8.67
N ARG A 256 -0.85 4.67 9.65
CA ARG A 256 -1.17 5.39 10.89
C ARG A 256 -1.41 6.88 10.63
N HIS A 257 -0.82 7.45 9.57
CA HIS A 257 -1.22 8.76 9.06
C HIS A 257 -2.68 8.78 8.58
N ASN A 258 -3.20 7.70 7.99
CA ASN A 258 -4.61 7.63 7.57
C ASN A 258 -5.57 7.59 8.77
N ARG A 259 -5.06 7.33 9.96
CA ARG A 259 -5.83 7.32 11.20
C ARG A 259 -5.77 8.66 11.93
N GLY A 260 -4.98 9.63 11.43
CA GLY A 260 -4.69 10.89 12.12
C GLY A 260 -3.90 10.70 13.41
N ALA A 261 -3.18 9.58 13.53
CA ALA A 261 -2.50 9.16 14.75
C ALA A 261 -0.99 9.00 14.55
N ALA A 262 -0.45 9.54 13.46
CA ALA A 262 0.98 9.65 13.21
C ALA A 262 1.31 11.08 12.76
N VAL A 263 2.51 11.54 13.10
CA VAL A 263 3.01 12.86 12.72
C VAL A 263 4.49 12.76 12.36
N ASP A 264 4.86 13.44 11.29
CA ASP A 264 6.25 13.61 10.86
C ASP A 264 6.71 15.00 11.26
N VAL A 265 7.78 15.08 12.04
CA VAL A 265 8.28 16.34 12.58
C VAL A 265 9.80 16.46 12.54
N THR A 266 10.26 17.70 12.49
CA THR A 266 11.65 18.09 12.79
C THR A 266 11.68 19.27 13.75
N LEU A 267 12.88 19.73 14.13
CA LEU A 267 13.09 20.87 15.01
C LEU A 267 13.42 22.13 14.23
N PHE A 268 13.04 23.29 14.76
CA PHE A 268 13.68 24.56 14.43
C PHE A 268 14.23 25.21 15.70
N ASP A 269 15.34 25.93 15.56
CA ASP A 269 15.98 26.63 16.66
C ASP A 269 15.32 28.02 16.85
N LEU A 270 14.89 28.32 18.08
CA LEU A 270 14.15 29.55 18.39
C LEU A 270 15.02 30.81 18.37
N ASN A 271 16.34 30.69 18.45
CA ASN A 271 17.26 31.83 18.44
C ASN A 271 17.63 32.25 17.02
N THR A 272 17.83 31.27 16.14
CA THR A 272 18.28 31.45 14.76
C THR A 272 17.14 31.43 13.75
N ASP A 273 15.97 30.94 14.16
CA ASP A 273 14.77 30.74 13.35
C ASP A 273 14.93 29.71 12.22
N ARG A 274 15.99 28.89 12.27
CA ARG A 274 16.33 27.89 11.24
C ARG A 274 15.92 26.48 11.63
N GLU A 275 15.54 25.69 10.63
CA GLU A 275 15.39 24.25 10.79
C GLU A 275 16.73 23.64 11.25
N VAL A 276 16.66 22.71 12.20
CA VAL A 276 17.83 22.01 12.74
C VAL A 276 18.20 20.88 11.78
N GLU A 277 19.47 20.82 11.39
CA GLU A 277 19.97 19.72 10.56
C GLU A 277 19.93 18.40 11.34
N MET A 278 19.39 17.37 10.69
CA MET A 278 19.23 16.02 11.22
C MET A 278 20.17 15.05 10.48
N PRO A 279 20.35 13.80 10.95
CA PRO A 279 21.28 12.85 10.34
C PRO A 279 20.99 12.53 8.86
N SER A 280 19.75 12.73 8.41
CA SER A 280 19.29 12.62 7.03
C SER A 280 18.21 13.66 6.74
N ALA A 281 17.89 13.84 5.46
CA ALA A 281 16.72 14.60 5.05
C ALA A 281 15.42 13.82 5.35
N TYR A 282 14.30 14.53 5.41
CA TYR A 282 12.97 13.91 5.36
C TYR A 282 12.77 13.13 4.05
N ASP A 283 12.03 12.02 4.09
CA ASP A 283 11.84 11.06 2.99
C ASP A 283 13.17 10.39 2.50
N ASP A 284 14.23 10.35 3.32
CA ASP A 284 15.44 9.57 3.01
C ASP A 284 15.17 8.07 3.24
N PHE A 285 15.26 7.25 2.19
CA PHE A 285 15.02 5.80 2.26
C PHE A 285 16.30 4.97 2.49
N SER A 286 17.30 5.54 3.17
CA SER A 286 18.53 4.84 3.57
C SER A 286 18.60 4.62 5.08
N GLU A 287 19.55 3.81 5.53
CA GLU A 287 19.82 3.58 6.96
C GLU A 287 20.09 4.88 7.74
N ARG A 288 20.44 5.98 7.06
CA ARG A 288 20.63 7.31 7.66
C ARG A 288 19.33 7.87 8.26
N ALA A 289 18.18 7.36 7.84
CA ALA A 289 16.87 7.72 8.39
C ALA A 289 16.57 7.02 9.71
N HIS A 290 17.31 5.98 10.07
CA HIS A 290 16.98 5.19 11.26
C HIS A 290 17.20 6.01 12.55
N PRO A 291 16.30 5.89 13.56
CA PRO A 291 16.41 6.62 14.83
C PRO A 291 17.64 6.27 15.66
N ASP A 292 18.32 5.16 15.36
CA ASP A 292 19.54 4.71 16.04
C ASP A 292 20.80 4.83 15.17
N TYR A 293 20.69 5.42 13.98
CA TYR A 293 21.82 5.62 13.08
C TYR A 293 22.99 6.35 13.78
N ALA A 294 24.16 5.71 13.82
CA ALA A 294 25.31 6.21 14.57
C ALA A 294 26.15 7.25 13.80
N GLY A 295 25.90 7.44 12.49
CA GLY A 295 26.62 8.41 11.66
C GLY A 295 26.20 9.86 11.89
N GLY A 296 26.63 10.75 10.98
CA GLY A 296 26.38 12.20 11.10
C GLY A 296 27.26 12.91 12.13
N THR A 297 26.99 14.19 12.37
CA THR A 297 27.66 14.98 13.40
C THR A 297 27.06 14.70 14.78
N GLN A 298 27.80 15.02 15.85
CA GLN A 298 27.26 14.91 17.21
C GLN A 298 26.01 15.78 17.39
N ALA A 299 26.01 17.00 16.84
CA ALA A 299 24.86 17.90 16.91
C ALA A 299 23.60 17.33 16.24
N GLN A 300 23.74 16.66 15.10
CA GLN A 300 22.64 15.99 14.41
C GLN A 300 22.03 14.86 15.25
N ARG A 301 22.89 14.03 15.87
CA ARG A 301 22.43 12.94 16.77
C ARG A 301 21.76 13.50 18.01
N ASP A 302 22.35 14.51 18.65
CA ASP A 302 21.79 15.14 19.85
C ASP A 302 20.43 15.79 19.55
N ALA A 303 20.26 16.42 18.39
CA ALA A 303 19.00 17.00 17.94
C ALA A 303 17.93 15.92 17.73
N ARG A 304 18.26 14.84 17.01
CA ARG A 304 17.39 13.70 16.79
C ARG A 304 16.94 13.07 18.12
N ASP A 305 17.90 12.79 19.00
CA ASP A 305 17.63 12.12 20.27
C ASP A 305 16.80 13.01 21.21
N ARG A 306 17.02 14.33 21.17
CA ARG A 306 16.19 15.32 21.88
C ARG A 306 14.75 15.34 21.36
N LEU A 307 14.56 15.37 20.04
CA LEU A 307 13.24 15.30 19.42
C LEU A 307 12.52 14.03 19.87
N ARG A 308 13.19 12.88 19.69
CA ARG A 308 12.66 11.57 20.09
C ARG A 308 12.24 11.55 21.57
N ALA A 309 13.11 11.99 22.48
CA ALA A 309 12.82 12.00 23.91
C ALA A 309 11.61 12.88 24.26
N ALA A 310 11.48 14.04 23.63
CA ALA A 310 10.34 14.94 23.86
C ALA A 310 9.01 14.33 23.38
N MET A 311 9.02 13.66 22.24
CA MET A 311 7.85 12.98 21.67
C MET A 311 7.46 11.75 22.50
N GLU A 312 8.42 10.90 22.83
CA GLU A 312 8.19 9.67 23.62
C GLU A 312 7.67 9.99 25.04
N ALA A 313 8.09 11.10 25.64
CA ALA A 313 7.58 11.57 26.93
C ALA A 313 6.07 11.89 26.92
N GLU A 314 5.47 12.08 25.74
CA GLU A 314 4.06 12.44 25.57
C GLU A 314 3.20 11.33 24.94
N GLY A 315 3.74 10.11 24.90
CA GLY A 315 2.99 8.93 24.44
C GLY A 315 3.08 8.69 22.93
N PHE A 316 4.08 9.28 22.27
CA PHE A 316 4.47 8.86 20.92
C PHE A 316 5.52 7.75 20.97
N SER A 317 5.68 7.04 19.86
CA SER A 317 6.77 6.08 19.64
C SER A 317 7.39 6.36 18.28
N VAL A 318 8.71 6.44 18.21
CA VAL A 318 9.41 6.66 16.94
C VAL A 318 9.30 5.41 16.06
N TYR A 319 9.11 5.60 14.75
CA TYR A 319 9.13 4.49 13.82
C TYR A 319 10.56 3.96 13.61
N PRO A 320 10.81 2.64 13.63
CA PRO A 320 12.16 2.09 13.64
C PRO A 320 13.05 2.48 12.45
N ASN A 321 12.47 2.90 11.33
CA ASN A 321 13.22 3.23 10.11
C ASN A 321 13.26 4.73 9.80
N GLU A 322 12.55 5.57 10.57
CA GLU A 322 12.33 6.99 10.24
C GLU A 322 12.41 7.84 11.52
N TRP A 323 13.48 8.63 11.66
CA TRP A 323 13.71 9.44 12.86
C TRP A 323 12.70 10.57 13.05
N TRP A 324 12.01 10.98 11.98
CA TRP A 324 11.01 12.04 11.98
C TRP A 324 9.60 11.55 12.31
N HIS A 325 9.32 10.25 12.18
CA HIS A 325 7.98 9.68 12.23
C HIS A 325 7.63 9.21 13.63
N PHE A 326 6.48 9.67 14.14
CA PHE A 326 6.02 9.37 15.48
C PHE A 326 4.57 8.89 15.49
N ASP A 327 4.39 7.67 16.00
CA ASP A 327 3.09 7.03 16.19
C ASP A 327 2.52 7.34 17.57
N TYR A 328 1.29 7.83 17.64
CA TYR A 328 0.59 8.02 18.91
C TYR A 328 0.09 6.67 19.44
N ARG A 329 0.32 6.39 20.73
CA ARG A 329 0.08 5.08 21.39
C ARG A 329 -1.27 4.39 21.14
N ASP A 330 -2.33 5.15 20.85
CA ASP A 330 -3.70 4.63 20.69
C ASP A 330 -4.13 4.53 19.21
N TRP A 331 -3.19 4.57 18.26
CA TRP A 331 -3.50 4.61 16.82
C TRP A 331 -4.42 3.47 16.35
N GLN A 332 -4.33 2.27 16.95
CA GLN A 332 -5.15 1.11 16.59
C GLN A 332 -6.65 1.35 16.83
N ALA A 333 -7.00 2.22 17.80
CA ALA A 333 -8.38 2.48 18.17
C ALA A 333 -9.14 3.27 17.08
N TYR A 334 -8.42 3.93 16.17
CA TYR A 334 -9.02 4.78 15.14
C TYR A 334 -9.10 4.05 13.80
N PRO A 335 -10.18 4.25 13.01
CA PRO A 335 -10.30 3.65 11.69
C PRO A 335 -9.37 4.34 10.67
N VAL A 336 -9.10 3.64 9.56
CA VAL A 336 -8.48 4.26 8.37
C VAL A 336 -9.49 5.22 7.72
N LEU A 337 -9.11 6.49 7.59
CA LEU A 337 -9.99 7.55 7.07
C LEU A 337 -9.59 7.95 5.65
N ASN A 338 -10.57 8.44 4.89
CA ASN A 338 -10.38 8.96 3.54
C ASN A 338 -10.97 10.37 3.34
N GLN A 339 -11.00 11.19 4.38
CA GLN A 339 -11.46 12.57 4.29
C GLN A 339 -10.42 13.43 3.56
N PRO A 340 -10.78 14.19 2.52
CA PRO A 340 -9.82 15.06 1.83
C PRO A 340 -9.40 16.26 2.69
N LEU A 341 -8.12 16.64 2.60
CA LEU A 341 -7.55 17.84 3.22
C LEU A 341 -7.96 19.12 2.44
N VAL A 342 -9.23 19.49 2.50
CA VAL A 342 -9.72 20.68 1.79
C VAL A 342 -9.18 21.98 2.42
N PRO A 343 -8.96 23.05 1.63
CA PRO A 343 -8.64 24.37 2.17
C PRO A 343 -9.69 24.84 3.18
N LEU A 344 -9.26 25.60 4.20
CA LEU A 344 -10.21 26.27 5.08
C LEU A 344 -11.00 27.29 4.25
N VAL A 345 -12.33 27.15 4.23
CA VAL A 345 -13.21 28.18 3.67
C VAL A 345 -13.15 29.35 4.65
N PRO A 346 -12.70 30.55 4.25
CA PRO A 346 -12.75 31.70 5.14
C PRO A 346 -14.21 31.95 5.53
N PRO A 347 -14.49 32.35 6.79
CA PRO A 347 -15.85 32.63 7.20
C PRO A 347 -16.46 33.66 6.25
N VAL A 348 -17.68 33.38 5.76
CA VAL A 348 -18.46 34.35 5.01
C VAL A 348 -18.65 35.56 5.94
N ARG A 349 -18.08 36.69 5.54
CA ARG A 349 -18.12 37.94 6.31
C ARG A 349 -19.53 38.51 6.38
#